data_AF-A0A0Q7X7R8-F1
#
_entry.id   AF-A0A0Q7X7R8-F1
#
_cell.length_a   1.000
_cell.length_b   1.000
_cell.length_c   1.000
_cell.angle_alpha   90.00
_cell.angle_beta   90.00
_cell.angle_gamma   90.00
#
_symmetry.space_group_name_H-M   'P 1'
#
loop_
_entity.id
_entity.type
_entity.pdbx_description
1 polymer ?
#
loop_
_entity_poly.entity_id
_entity_poly.type
_entity_poly.pdbx_seq_one_letter_code
_entity_poly.pdbx_strand_id
1 'polypeptide(L)'
;MKKEETLLLSESELAQTRLLGKRLSRLRLARRVRQEDAAVRAGLSRPTARKIEHGDPGRTLGQVLRYLGAVAPGMTLQQLLEGKDPSLLALEASEKRQRVRELSAAERDKLDF
;
A
#
# COMPACT_ATOMS: atom_id res chain seq x y z
N MET A 1 -28.34 -8.62 4.48
CA MET A 1 -27.74 -8.34 5.80
C MET A 1 -26.26 -8.03 5.60
N LYS A 2 -25.75 -6.90 6.10
CA LYS A 2 -24.33 -6.55 5.99
C LYS A 2 -23.56 -7.47 6.93
N LYS A 3 -22.86 -8.47 6.40
CA LYS A 3 -21.98 -9.32 7.20
C LYS A 3 -20.69 -8.55 7.48
N GLU A 4 -20.22 -8.61 8.72
CA GLU A 4 -18.89 -8.08 9.04
C GLU A 4 -17.86 -9.09 8.55
N GLU A 5 -17.34 -8.87 7.34
CA GLU A 5 -16.34 -9.75 6.72
C GLU A 5 -15.14 -10.04 7.64
N THR A 6 -14.78 -9.08 8.50
CA THR A 6 -13.72 -9.24 9.50
C THR A 6 -13.96 -10.41 10.46
N LEU A 7 -15.22 -10.75 10.75
CA LEU A 7 -15.59 -11.85 11.66
C LEU A 7 -15.62 -13.22 10.94
N LEU A 8 -15.54 -13.23 9.61
CA LEU A 8 -15.62 -14.44 8.79
C LEU A 8 -14.25 -14.92 8.30
N LEU A 9 -13.21 -14.09 8.46
CA LEU A 9 -11.86 -14.36 7.98
C LEU A 9 -10.97 -14.81 9.13
N SER A 10 -10.14 -15.80 8.85
CA SER A 10 -9.02 -16.17 9.71
C SER A 10 -8.00 -15.04 9.81
N GLU A 11 -7.13 -15.10 10.81
CA GLU A 11 -6.05 -14.12 10.96
C GLU A 11 -5.12 -14.08 9.74
N SER A 12 -4.88 -15.24 9.12
CA SER A 12 -4.04 -15.34 7.93
C SER A 12 -4.67 -14.64 6.73
N GLU A 13 -5.97 -14.76 6.55
CA GLU A 13 -6.71 -14.07 5.48
C GLU A 13 -6.75 -12.56 5.75
N LEU A 14 -6.98 -12.13 7.01
CA LEU A 14 -6.88 -10.71 7.39
C LEU A 14 -5.48 -10.14 7.16
N ALA A 15 -4.42 -10.93 7.34
CA ALA A 15 -3.07 -10.52 7.01
C ALA A 15 -2.90 -10.32 5.50
N GLN A 16 -3.49 -11.18 4.67
CA GLN A 16 -3.47 -11.04 3.21
C GLN A 16 -4.20 -9.78 2.74
N THR A 17 -5.36 -9.43 3.32
CA THR A 17 -6.08 -8.20 2.94
C THR A 17 -5.29 -6.95 3.31
N ARG A 18 -4.67 -6.92 4.49
CA ARG A 18 -3.77 -5.84 4.93
C ARG A 18 -2.55 -5.72 4.00
N LEU A 19 -1.97 -6.84 3.57
CA LEU A 19 -0.85 -6.85 2.63
C LEU A 19 -1.25 -6.23 1.29
N LEU A 20 -2.42 -6.58 0.76
CA LEU A 20 -2.95 -6.01 -0.48
C LEU A 20 -3.14 -4.48 -0.35
N GLY A 21 -3.76 -4.02 0.74
CA GLY A 21 -3.92 -2.59 1.02
C GLY A 21 -2.60 -1.83 1.09
N LYS A 22 -1.60 -2.41 1.79
CA LYS A 22 -0.24 -1.85 1.88
C LYS A 22 0.42 -1.74 0.50
N ARG A 23 0.30 -2.74 -0.36
CA ARG A 23 0.84 -2.71 -1.73
C ARG A 23 0.21 -1.61 -2.57
N LEU A 24 -1.11 -1.43 -2.49
CA LEU A 24 -1.81 -0.33 -3.19
C LEU A 24 -1.35 1.04 -2.68
N SER A 25 -1.25 1.22 -1.36
CA SER A 25 -0.77 2.46 -0.76
C SER A 25 0.67 2.78 -1.19
N ARG A 26 1.55 1.78 -1.15
CA ARG A 26 2.95 1.93 -1.59
C ARG A 26 3.06 2.26 -3.07
N LEU A 27 2.31 1.58 -3.93
CA LEU A 27 2.27 1.88 -5.36
C LEU A 27 1.78 3.31 -5.61
N ARG A 28 0.73 3.74 -4.90
CA ARG A 28 0.20 5.09 -5.01
C ARG A 28 1.25 6.14 -4.64
N LEU A 29 1.96 5.93 -3.53
CA LEU A 29 3.03 6.81 -3.09
C LEU A 29 4.21 6.82 -4.08
N ALA A 30 4.61 5.65 -4.59
CA ALA A 30 5.66 5.51 -5.60
C ALA A 30 5.34 6.33 -6.86
N ARG A 31 4.07 6.35 -7.27
CA ARG A 31 3.58 7.13 -8.42
C ARG A 31 3.18 8.56 -8.09
N ARG A 32 3.42 9.02 -6.86
CA ARG A 32 3.12 10.39 -6.37
C ARG A 32 1.66 10.80 -6.57
N VAL A 33 0.74 9.86 -6.47
CA VAL A 33 -0.71 10.13 -6.60
C VAL A 33 -1.30 10.40 -5.21
N ARG A 34 -2.10 11.46 -5.06
CA ARG A 34 -2.79 11.72 -3.80
C ARG A 34 -3.96 10.75 -3.66
N GLN A 35 -4.24 10.28 -2.43
CA GLN A 35 -5.32 9.32 -2.17
C GLN A 35 -6.68 9.86 -2.62
N GLU A 36 -6.92 11.17 -2.43
CA GLU A 36 -8.15 11.81 -2.88
C GLU A 36 -8.31 11.85 -4.40
N ASP A 37 -7.23 12.09 -5.15
CA ASP A 37 -7.26 12.12 -6.61
C ASP A 37 -7.51 10.72 -7.17
N ALA A 38 -6.85 9.70 -6.60
CA ALA A 38 -7.09 8.30 -6.95
C ALA A 38 -8.53 7.88 -6.63
N ALA A 39 -9.09 8.33 -5.50
CA ALA A 39 -10.47 8.05 -5.13
C ALA A 39 -11.46 8.63 -6.16
N VAL A 40 -11.28 9.91 -6.54
CA VAL A 40 -12.12 10.58 -7.54
C VAL A 40 -12.05 9.87 -8.89
N ARG A 41 -10.83 9.58 -9.39
CA ARG A 41 -10.61 8.85 -10.65
C ARG A 41 -11.21 7.45 -10.64
N ALA A 42 -11.17 6.79 -9.49
CA ALA A 42 -11.77 5.47 -9.31
C ALA A 42 -13.29 5.50 -9.15
N GLY A 43 -13.93 6.68 -9.05
CA GLY A 43 -15.35 6.81 -8.73
C GLY A 43 -15.68 6.26 -7.34
N LEU A 44 -14.87 6.61 -6.34
CA LEU A 44 -14.96 6.17 -4.95
C LEU A 44 -14.98 7.38 -3.99
N SER A 45 -15.61 7.19 -2.84
CA SER A 45 -15.48 8.15 -1.73
C SER A 45 -14.07 8.10 -1.12
N ARG A 46 -13.59 9.21 -0.54
CA ARG A 46 -12.31 9.25 0.20
C ARG A 46 -12.25 8.20 1.33
N PRO A 47 -13.31 8.01 2.17
CA PRO A 47 -13.33 6.94 3.15
C PRO A 47 -13.16 5.54 2.54
N THR A 48 -13.74 5.29 1.36
CA THR A 48 -13.60 3.99 0.67
C THR A 48 -12.16 3.75 0.24
N ALA A 49 -11.51 4.74 -0.38
CA ALA A 49 -10.11 4.65 -0.76
C ALA A 49 -9.20 4.41 0.45
N ARG A 50 -9.43 5.14 1.56
CA ARG A 50 -8.73 4.90 2.83
C ARG A 50 -8.88 3.46 3.30
N LYS A 51 -10.10 2.92 3.31
CA LYS A 51 -10.37 1.54 3.73
C LYS A 51 -9.73 0.50 2.80
N ILE A 52 -9.70 0.74 1.49
CA ILE A 52 -8.97 -0.11 0.54
C ILE A 52 -7.48 -0.15 0.91
N GLU A 53 -6.84 1.00 1.14
CA GLU A 53 -5.41 1.05 1.51
C GLU A 53 -5.12 0.45 2.90
N HIS A 54 -6.10 0.41 3.79
CA HIS A 54 -5.99 -0.29 5.07
C HIS A 54 -6.23 -1.81 4.96
N GLY A 55 -6.66 -2.30 3.80
CA GLY A 55 -6.97 -3.71 3.59
C GLY A 55 -8.28 -4.17 4.21
N ASP A 56 -9.29 -3.30 4.24
CA ASP A 56 -10.63 -3.64 4.73
C ASP A 56 -11.26 -4.75 3.83
N PRO A 57 -11.55 -5.94 4.40
CA PRO A 57 -12.08 -7.07 3.64
C PRO A 57 -13.48 -6.85 3.07
N GLY A 58 -14.25 -5.91 3.61
CA GLY A 58 -15.59 -5.57 3.12
C GLY A 58 -15.58 -4.71 1.85
N ARG A 59 -14.44 -4.54 1.18
CA ARG A 59 -14.33 -3.87 -0.12
C ARG A 59 -14.46 -4.88 -1.24
N THR A 60 -15.25 -4.52 -2.25
CA THR A 60 -15.45 -5.44 -3.38
C THR A 60 -14.20 -5.50 -4.25
N LEU A 61 -13.98 -6.64 -4.90
CA LEU A 61 -12.88 -6.80 -5.86
C LEU A 61 -12.94 -5.73 -6.96
N GLY A 62 -14.13 -5.39 -7.45
CA GLY A 62 -14.29 -4.31 -8.44
C GLY A 62 -13.89 -2.92 -7.94
N GLN A 63 -14.11 -2.60 -6.66
CA GLN A 63 -13.61 -1.34 -6.07
C GLN A 63 -12.09 -1.33 -6.01
N VAL A 64 -11.47 -2.45 -5.62
CA VAL A 64 -10.01 -2.60 -5.58
C VAL A 64 -9.41 -2.45 -6.97
N LEU A 65 -9.96 -3.10 -7.99
CA LEU A 65 -9.47 -3.03 -9.36
C LEU A 65 -9.61 -1.63 -9.97
N ARG A 66 -10.74 -0.93 -9.75
CA ARG A 66 -10.89 0.47 -10.18
C ARG A 66 -9.89 1.38 -9.50
N TYR A 67 -9.63 1.18 -8.20
CA TYR A 67 -8.64 1.94 -7.47
C TYR A 67 -7.22 1.69 -7.97
N LEU A 68 -6.87 0.44 -8.25
CA LEU A 68 -5.60 0.08 -8.90
C LEU A 68 -5.44 0.79 -10.25
N GLY A 69 -6.46 0.72 -11.12
CA GLY A 69 -6.41 1.40 -12.43
C GLY A 69 -6.31 2.92 -12.33
N ALA A 70 -6.92 3.53 -11.31
CA ALA A 70 -6.81 4.97 -11.06
C ALA A 70 -5.41 5.41 -10.57
N VAL A 71 -4.70 4.52 -9.88
CA VAL A 71 -3.32 4.73 -9.42
C VAL A 71 -2.31 4.41 -10.52
N ALA A 72 -2.52 3.30 -11.23
CA ALA A 72 -1.63 2.76 -12.25
C ALA A 72 -2.43 2.21 -13.44
N PRO A 73 -2.78 3.07 -14.42
CA PRO A 73 -3.50 2.64 -15.62
C PRO A 73 -2.75 1.51 -16.34
N GLY A 74 -3.49 0.48 -16.76
CA GLY A 74 -2.94 -0.70 -17.45
C GLY A 74 -2.27 -1.74 -16.56
N MET A 75 -2.12 -1.48 -15.26
CA MET A 75 -1.54 -2.45 -14.31
C MET A 75 -2.57 -3.50 -13.88
N THR A 76 -2.17 -4.77 -13.87
CA THR A 76 -3.03 -5.88 -13.40
C THR A 76 -2.85 -6.13 -11.90
N LEU A 77 -3.85 -6.78 -11.29
CA LEU A 77 -3.76 -7.22 -9.90
C LEU A 77 -2.59 -8.19 -9.69
N GLN A 78 -2.33 -9.09 -10.64
CA GLN A 78 -1.20 -10.01 -10.58
C GLN A 78 0.13 -9.25 -10.53
N GLN A 79 0.33 -8.25 -11.40
CA GLN A 79 1.55 -7.43 -11.39
C GLN A 79 1.75 -6.70 -10.05
N LEU A 80 0.67 -6.24 -9.41
CA LEU A 80 0.71 -5.62 -8.08
C LEU A 80 1.17 -6.62 -7.02
N LEU A 81 0.65 -7.84 -7.05
CA LEU A 81 0.99 -8.90 -6.11
C LEU A 81 2.39 -9.48 -6.33
N GLU A 82 2.91 -9.43 -7.55
CA GLU A 82 4.28 -9.79 -7.86
C GLU A 82 5.27 -8.68 -7.51
N GLY A 83 4.79 -7.44 -7.31
CA GLY A 83 5.65 -6.28 -7.02
C GLY A 83 6.44 -5.77 -8.23
N LYS A 84 6.05 -6.13 -9.44
CA LYS A 84 6.76 -5.84 -10.70
C LYS A 84 6.42 -4.46 -11.27
N ASP A 85 6.51 -3.40 -10.47
CA ASP A 85 6.36 -2.03 -10.96
C ASP A 85 7.72 -1.30 -10.97
N PRO A 86 8.18 -0.75 -12.11
CA PRO A 86 9.43 0.02 -12.16
C PRO A 86 9.48 1.20 -11.21
N SER A 87 8.34 1.81 -10.90
CA SER A 87 8.23 2.89 -9.90
C SER A 87 8.36 2.36 -8.48
N LEU A 88 7.95 1.12 -8.20
CA LEU A 88 8.23 0.47 -6.91
C LEU A 88 9.72 0.21 -6.74
N LEU A 89 10.41 -0.23 -7.79
CA LEU A 89 11.88 -0.41 -7.78
C LEU A 89 12.60 0.94 -7.61
N ALA A 90 12.15 1.99 -8.30
CA ALA A 90 12.69 3.34 -8.15
C ALA A 90 12.42 3.93 -6.75
N LEU A 91 11.22 3.70 -6.19
CA LEU A 91 10.89 4.10 -4.83
C LEU A 91 11.77 3.36 -3.82
N GLU A 92 11.92 2.03 -3.94
CA GLU A 92 12.76 1.23 -3.06
C GLU A 92 14.23 1.70 -3.12
N ALA A 93 14.74 2.03 -4.32
CA ALA A 93 16.06 2.61 -4.47
C ALA A 93 16.19 4.01 -3.83
N SER A 94 15.11 4.81 -3.85
CA SER A 94 15.09 6.12 -3.18
C SER A 94 14.95 6.02 -1.66
N GLU A 95 14.17 5.06 -1.14
CA GLU A 95 14.03 4.76 0.29
C GLU A 95 15.36 4.24 0.85
N LYS A 96 16.05 3.34 0.13
CA LYS A 96 17.41 2.88 0.50
C LYS A 96 18.44 4.03 0.53
N ARG A 97 18.21 5.12 -0.21
CA ARG A 97 19.08 6.32 -0.19
C ARG A 97 18.71 7.31 0.92
N GLN A 98 17.51 7.22 1.52
CA GLN A 98 17.12 8.09 2.63
C GLN A 98 17.72 7.62 3.97
N ARG A 99 18.97 8.03 4.17
CA ARG A 99 19.80 8.16 5.39
C ARG A 99 19.72 7.06 6.47
N VAL A 100 20.82 6.31 6.58
CA VAL A 100 21.42 6.01 7.90
C VAL A 100 21.71 7.34 8.58
N ARG A 101 21.16 7.54 9.78
CA ARG A 101 21.56 8.65 10.65
C ARG A 101 22.96 8.33 11.16
N GLU A 102 23.88 9.29 11.08
CA GLU A 102 25.16 9.17 11.78
C GLU A 102 24.90 8.89 13.27
N LEU A 103 25.53 7.85 13.78
CA LEU A 103 25.52 7.53 15.21
C LEU A 103 25.90 8.79 15.98
N SER A 104 25.11 9.14 17.00
CA SER A 104 25.50 10.19 17.93
C SER A 104 26.79 9.79 18.66
N ALA A 105 27.52 10.76 19.22
CA ALA A 105 28.75 10.49 19.97
C ALA A 105 28.52 9.41 21.06
N ALA A 106 27.38 9.48 21.77
CA ALA A 106 26.99 8.52 22.79
C ALA A 106 26.67 7.10 22.26
N GLU A 107 26.35 6.96 20.97
CA GLU A 107 26.13 5.67 20.32
C GLU A 107 27.42 5.13 19.68
N ARG A 108 28.37 6.00 19.32
CA ARG A 108 29.73 5.63 18.91
C ARG A 108 30.53 5.06 20.08
N ASP A 109 30.48 5.70 21.24
CA ASP A 109 31.18 5.25 22.47
C ASP A 109 30.69 3.88 22.99
N LYS A 110 29.51 3.42 22.57
CA LYS A 110 28.97 2.08 22.90
C LYS A 110 29.44 0.97 21.96
N LEU A 111 30.14 1.33 20.88
CA LEU A 111 30.61 0.41 19.85
C LEU A 111 32.12 0.19 19.87
N ASP A 112 32.86 0.97 20.67
CA ASP A 112 34.25 0.68 21.03
C ASP A 112 34.23 -0.32 22.20
N PHE A 113 34.61 -1.57 21.91
CA PHE A 113 34.78 -2.64 22.89
C PHE A 113 36.10 -2.49 23.66
#